data_AF-A0A924SIU2-F1
#
_entry.id   AF-A0A924SIU2-F1
#
_cell.length_a   1.000
_cell.length_b   1.000
_cell.length_c   1.000
_cell.angle_alpha   90.00
_cell.angle_beta   90.00
_cell.angle_gamma   90.00
#
_symmetry.space_group_name_H-M   'P 1'
#
loop_
_entity.id
_entity.type
_entity.pdbx_description
1 polymer ?
#
loop_
_entity_poly.entity_id
_entity_poly.type
_entity_poly.pdbx_seq_one_letter_code
_entity_poly.pdbx_strand_id
1 'polypeptide(L)'
;MHLLSTRPGGHVEDDGLGVVRVEQTPGDIVVLTVADTTLSLLAEVASGLPDDFPRVRLANLMWLRQPASIDMYMDDVLRHAKAIVIEHLGSPSDWAYIVD
;
A
#
# COMPACT_ATOMS: atom_id res chain seq x y z
N MET A 1 -21.14 36.44 4.13
CA MET A 1 -20.78 35.77 5.40
C MET A 1 -19.79 34.67 5.05
N HIS A 2 -18.49 34.85 5.35
CA HIS A 2 -17.47 33.85 5.04
C HIS A 2 -17.18 33.04 6.30
N LEU A 3 -17.45 31.73 6.25
CA LEU A 3 -17.13 30.78 7.31
C LEU A 3 -15.67 30.33 7.13
N LEU A 4 -14.82 30.67 8.11
CA LEU A 4 -13.51 30.06 8.27
C LEU A 4 -13.70 28.68 8.91
N SER A 5 -13.51 27.63 8.10
CA SER A 5 -13.46 26.25 8.55
C SER A 5 -12.19 26.01 9.36
N THR A 6 -12.25 26.17 10.67
CA THR A 6 -11.16 25.74 11.56
C THR A 6 -11.28 24.24 11.79
N ARG A 7 -10.55 23.45 11.00
CA ARG A 7 -10.22 22.07 11.39
C ARG A 7 -9.34 22.15 12.65
N PRO A 8 -9.68 21.45 13.75
CA PRO A 8 -8.76 21.28 14.86
C PRO A 8 -7.52 20.56 14.32
N GLY A 9 -6.32 21.03 14.70
CA GLY A 9 -5.05 20.48 14.25
C GLY A 9 -4.90 19.01 14.64
N GLY A 10 -5.27 18.12 13.73
CA GLY A 10 -4.60 16.84 13.56
C GLY A 10 -3.39 17.09 12.68
N HIS A 11 -2.22 16.66 13.13
CA HIS A 11 -1.00 16.68 12.37
C HIS A 11 -1.20 15.95 11.03
N VAL A 12 -1.38 16.71 9.94
CA VAL A 12 -1.27 16.20 8.58
C VAL A 12 0.19 16.39 8.20
N GLU A 13 1.05 15.45 8.61
CA GLU A 13 2.31 15.24 7.90
C GLU A 13 1.93 14.67 6.53
N ASP A 14 1.68 15.56 5.58
CA ASP A 14 1.78 15.23 4.17
C ASP A 14 3.25 14.90 3.92
N ASP A 15 3.59 13.62 4.06
CA ASP A 15 4.95 13.09 3.86
C ASP A 15 5.35 13.07 2.36
N GLY A 16 4.89 14.08 1.60
CA GLY A 16 5.56 14.53 0.38
C GLY A 16 5.21 13.83 -0.93
N LEU A 17 4.25 12.90 -0.98
CA LEU A 17 3.94 12.18 -2.23
C LEU A 17 2.56 12.47 -2.83
N GLY A 18 1.67 13.16 -2.11
CA GLY A 18 0.30 13.38 -2.59
C GLY A 18 -0.38 12.08 -2.98
N VAL A 19 -1.33 12.13 -3.92
CA VAL A 19 -1.95 10.93 -4.49
C VAL A 19 -0.98 10.29 -5.49
N VAL A 20 -0.58 9.06 -5.21
CA VAL A 20 0.33 8.26 -6.06
C VAL A 20 -0.46 7.13 -6.71
N ARG A 21 -0.28 6.96 -8.02
CA ARG A 21 -0.80 5.80 -8.74
C ARG A 21 0.34 4.80 -8.93
N VAL A 22 0.28 3.69 -8.21
CA VAL A 22 1.26 2.60 -8.35
C VAL A 22 0.82 1.71 -9.51
N GLU A 23 1.51 1.83 -10.65
CA GLU A 23 1.21 1.02 -11.82
C GLU A 23 1.81 -0.37 -11.67
N GLN A 24 0.96 -1.34 -11.32
CA GLN A 24 1.35 -2.73 -11.23
C GLN A 24 0.23 -3.61 -11.79
N THR A 25 0.60 -4.75 -12.39
CA THR A 25 -0.39 -5.72 -12.88
C THR A 25 -0.93 -6.56 -11.72
N PRO A 26 -2.16 -7.11 -11.82
CA PRO A 26 -2.69 -8.06 -10.84
C PRO A 26 -1.74 -9.21 -10.52
N GLY A 27 -1.80 -9.72 -9.28
CA GLY A 27 -1.10 -10.92 -8.84
C GLY A 27 -1.91 -11.73 -7.83
N ASP A 28 -1.54 -12.98 -7.63
CA ASP A 28 -2.22 -13.90 -6.72
C ASP A 28 -1.89 -13.61 -5.25
N ILE A 29 -0.66 -13.19 -4.97
CA ILE A 29 -0.17 -12.85 -3.63
C ILE A 29 0.34 -11.42 -3.66
N VAL A 30 -0.14 -10.57 -2.76
CA VAL A 30 0.35 -9.19 -2.60
C VAL A 30 0.98 -9.03 -1.23
N VAL A 31 2.21 -8.51 -1.18
CA VAL A 31 2.87 -8.11 0.05
C VAL A 31 3.03 -6.59 0.04
N LEU A 32 2.40 -5.96 1.03
CA LEU A 32 2.51 -4.53 1.30
C LEU A 32 3.35 -4.36 2.57
N THR A 33 4.48 -3.68 2.45
CA THR A 33 5.32 -3.41 3.63
C THR A 33 5.88 -1.99 3.56
N VAL A 34 6.15 -1.43 4.73
CA VAL A 34 6.84 -0.15 4.87
C VAL A 34 8.36 -0.30 4.79
N ALA A 35 8.88 -1.53 4.82
CA ALA A 35 10.30 -1.83 4.88
C ALA A 35 10.88 -2.15 3.48
N ASP A 36 11.63 -1.21 2.89
CA ASP A 36 12.27 -1.40 1.59
C ASP A 36 13.30 -2.55 1.57
N THR A 37 13.93 -2.84 2.70
CA THR A 37 14.84 -3.98 2.86
C THR A 37 14.11 -5.31 2.72
N THR A 38 12.91 -5.42 3.29
CA THR A 38 12.04 -6.59 3.13
C THR A 38 11.59 -6.74 1.69
N LEU A 39 11.17 -5.65 1.03
CA LEU A 39 10.81 -5.68 -0.40
C LEU A 39 11.97 -6.15 -1.28
N SER A 40 13.17 -5.65 -1.03
CA SER A 40 14.37 -6.01 -1.81
C SER A 40 14.69 -7.49 -1.66
N LEU A 41 14.67 -8.02 -0.43
CA LEU A 41 14.92 -9.43 -0.16
C LEU A 41 13.83 -10.32 -0.77
N LEU A 42 12.56 -9.95 -0.65
CA LEU A 42 11.46 -10.70 -1.25
C LEU A 42 11.51 -10.67 -2.77
N ALA A 43 11.91 -9.56 -3.39
CA ALA A 43 12.02 -9.44 -4.84
C ALA A 43 13.11 -10.40 -5.38
N GLU A 44 14.25 -10.48 -4.70
CA GLU A 44 15.32 -11.41 -5.03
C GLU A 44 14.83 -12.86 -4.99
N VAL A 45 14.19 -13.26 -3.88
CA VAL A 45 13.65 -14.62 -3.73
C VAL A 45 12.53 -14.91 -4.73
N ALA A 46 11.62 -13.96 -4.94
CA ALA A 46 10.49 -14.11 -5.85
C ALA A 46 10.94 -14.34 -7.30
N SER A 47 12.06 -13.76 -7.70
CA SER A 47 12.64 -13.95 -9.04
C SER A 47 13.12 -15.39 -9.31
N GLY A 48 13.41 -16.16 -8.25
CA GLY A 48 13.86 -17.54 -8.32
C GLY A 48 12.74 -18.58 -8.18
N LEU A 49 11.49 -18.15 -8.04
CA LEU A 49 10.36 -19.05 -7.90
C LEU A 49 10.02 -19.73 -9.23
N PRO A 50 9.48 -20.97 -9.20
CA PRO A 50 9.01 -21.66 -10.39
C PRO A 50 7.93 -20.89 -11.16
N ASP A 51 7.83 -21.10 -12.48
CA ASP A 51 6.83 -20.44 -13.33
C ASP A 51 5.37 -20.78 -12.96
N ASP A 52 5.14 -21.92 -12.33
CA ASP A 52 3.83 -22.38 -11.84
C ASP A 52 3.49 -21.84 -10.44
N PHE A 53 4.41 -21.10 -9.81
CA PHE A 53 4.16 -20.46 -8.53
C PHE A 53 3.17 -19.28 -8.67
N PRO A 54 2.27 -19.05 -7.69
CA PRO A 54 1.36 -17.90 -7.70
C PRO A 54 2.08 -16.56 -7.90
N ARG A 55 1.57 -15.69 -8.77
CA ARG A 55 2.24 -14.42 -9.08
C ARG A 55 2.31 -13.52 -7.86
N VAL A 56 3.52 -13.15 -7.46
CA VAL A 56 3.76 -12.26 -6.31
C VAL A 56 3.84 -10.81 -6.75
N ARG A 57 3.24 -9.92 -5.97
CA ARG A 57 3.36 -8.46 -6.08
C ARG A 57 3.87 -7.90 -4.78
N LEU A 58 4.88 -7.05 -4.89
CA LEU A 58 5.54 -6.40 -3.78
C LEU A 58 5.38 -4.89 -3.98
N ALA A 59 4.92 -4.18 -2.96
CA ALA A 59 4.76 -2.72 -3.02
C ALA A 59 5.06 -2.08 -1.67
N ASN A 60 5.67 -0.88 -1.71
CA ASN A 60 5.87 -0.10 -0.50
C ASN A 60 4.55 0.53 -0.06
N LEU A 61 4.12 0.20 1.15
CA LEU A 61 2.85 0.67 1.71
C LEU A 61 2.81 2.21 1.88
N MET A 62 3.98 2.88 2.00
CA MET A 62 4.05 4.35 2.02
C MET A 62 3.49 5.00 0.76
N TRP A 63 3.59 4.35 -0.39
CA TRP A 63 3.05 4.90 -1.64
C TRP A 63 1.51 4.86 -1.66
N LEU A 64 0.92 4.04 -0.80
CA LEU A 64 -0.52 3.87 -0.64
C LEU A 64 -1.03 4.63 0.60
N ARG A 65 -0.33 5.65 1.11
CA ARG A 65 -0.78 6.35 2.33
C ARG A 65 -2.06 7.15 2.14
N GLN A 66 -2.32 7.65 0.92
CA GLN A 66 -3.54 8.39 0.62
C GLN A 66 -4.69 7.43 0.28
N PRO A 67 -5.92 7.64 0.79
CA PRO A 67 -7.08 6.82 0.46
C PRO A 67 -7.30 6.63 -1.04
N ALA A 68 -7.13 7.69 -1.84
CA ALA A 68 -7.26 7.62 -3.30
C ALA A 68 -6.20 6.71 -3.94
N SER A 69 -4.96 6.68 -3.42
CA SER A 69 -3.92 5.75 -3.87
C SER A 69 -4.33 4.30 -3.59
N ILE A 70 -4.91 4.05 -2.41
CA ILE A 70 -5.40 2.74 -2.01
C ILE A 70 -6.57 2.31 -2.89
N ASP A 71 -7.54 3.18 -3.14
CA ASP A 71 -8.71 2.86 -3.98
C ASP A 71 -8.29 2.45 -5.39
N MET A 72 -7.39 3.23 -5.99
CA MET A 72 -6.81 2.92 -7.29
C MET A 72 -6.09 1.57 -7.29
N TYR A 73 -5.22 1.33 -6.31
CA TYR A 73 -4.47 0.08 -6.22
C TYR A 73 -5.35 -1.11 -5.84
N MET A 74 -6.44 -0.88 -5.11
CA MET A 74 -7.46 -1.87 -4.80
C MET A 74 -8.14 -2.34 -6.08
N ASP A 75 -8.55 -1.39 -6.92
CA ASP A 75 -9.18 -1.69 -8.21
C ASP A 75 -8.24 -2.39 -9.19
N ASP A 76 -6.99 -1.94 -9.27
CA ASP A 76 -6.04 -2.47 -10.25
C ASP A 76 -5.38 -3.78 -9.81
N VAL A 77 -5.21 -4.01 -8.50
CA VAL A 77 -4.37 -5.11 -7.97
C VAL A 77 -5.04 -5.88 -6.84
N LEU A 78 -5.37 -5.24 -5.72
CA LEU A 78 -5.70 -5.98 -4.47
C LEU A 78 -6.97 -6.82 -4.60
N ARG A 79 -8.01 -6.33 -5.29
CA ARG A 79 -9.27 -7.07 -5.48
C ARG A 79 -9.11 -8.38 -6.25
N HIS A 80 -7.98 -8.57 -6.93
CA HIS A 80 -7.65 -9.76 -7.71
C HIS A 80 -6.77 -10.74 -6.93
N ALA A 81 -6.21 -10.31 -5.78
CA ALA A 81 -5.35 -11.12 -4.96
C ALA A 81 -6.14 -12.22 -4.23
N LYS A 82 -5.50 -13.38 -4.09
CA LYS A 82 -6.00 -14.49 -3.26
C LYS A 82 -5.53 -14.37 -1.82
N ALA A 83 -4.37 -13.74 -1.62
CA ALA A 83 -3.79 -13.46 -0.31
C ALA A 83 -3.11 -12.09 -0.31
N ILE A 84 -3.31 -11.33 0.76
CA ILE A 84 -2.69 -10.04 1.00
C ILE A 84 -2.00 -10.10 2.36
N VAL A 85 -0.71 -9.78 2.39
CA VAL A 85 0.09 -9.65 3.61
C VAL A 85 0.42 -8.18 3.79
N ILE A 86 0.06 -7.62 4.94
CA ILE A 86 0.33 -6.22 5.27
C ILE A 86 1.25 -6.19 6.49
N GLU A 87 2.44 -5.62 6.30
CA GLU A 87 3.36 -5.25 7.37
C GLU A 87 3.35 -3.73 7.49
N HIS A 88 2.82 -3.21 8.59
CA HIS A 88 2.81 -1.79 8.87
C HIS A 88 3.52 -1.49 10.19
N LEU A 89 3.99 -0.24 10.32
CA LEU A 89 4.49 0.30 11.58
C LEU A 89 3.45 1.20 12.22
N GLY A 90 3.54 1.35 13.54
CA GLY A 90 2.62 2.19 14.30
C GLY A 90 1.39 1.44 14.80
N SER A 91 0.39 2.21 15.19
CA SER A 91 -0.90 1.71 15.64
C SER A 91 -1.76 1.22 14.46
N PRO A 92 -2.71 0.30 14.68
CA PRO A 92 -3.68 -0.08 13.63
C PRO A 92 -4.42 1.13 13.04
N SER A 93 -4.70 2.16 13.86
CA SER A 93 -5.36 3.38 13.42
C SER A 93 -4.58 4.17 12.36
N ASP A 94 -3.26 4.01 12.27
CA ASP A 94 -2.45 4.69 11.26
C ASP A 94 -2.72 4.15 9.84
N TRP A 95 -3.26 2.93 9.75
CA TRP A 95 -3.52 2.21 8.50
C TRP A 95 -4.95 1.68 8.41
N ALA A 96 -5.88 2.21 9.21
CA ALA A 96 -7.26 1.71 9.29
C ALA A 96 -7.95 1.64 7.92
N TYR A 97 -7.66 2.58 7.00
CA TYR A 97 -8.28 2.57 5.66
C TYR A 97 -7.96 1.33 4.81
N ILE A 98 -6.79 0.69 5.04
CA ILE A 98 -6.41 -0.53 4.29
C ILE A 98 -6.59 -1.81 5.12
N VAL A 99 -6.62 -1.70 6.45
CA VAL A 99 -6.67 -2.85 7.36
C VAL A 99 -8.11 -3.20 7.78
N ASP A 100 -9.00 -2.21 7.89
CA ASP A 100 -10.40 -2.37 8.32
C ASP A 100 -11.38 -2.26 7.15
#